data_AF-A0BH22-F1
#
_entry.id   AF-A0BH22-F1
#
_cell.length_a   1.000
_cell.length_b   1.000
_cell.length_c   1.000
_cell.angle_alpha   90.00
_cell.angle_beta   90.00
_cell.angle_gamma   90.00
#
_symmetry.space_group_name_H-M   'P 1'
#
loop_
_entity.id
_entity.type
_entity.pdbx_description
1 polymer ?
#
loop_
_entity_poly.entity_id
_entity_poly.type
_entity_poly.pdbx_seq_one_letter_code
_entity_poly.pdbx_strand_id
1 'polypeptide(L)'
;MEQNLDEKMYAIDQKQKDKFPLTNQISQDFEDDTHIYRIIRLGRESVRLMQEFKWEKKLLKEEEWRRLRVYQRRGWLHYAIFEKEPYVLLFKRKITKNKRS
;
A
#
# COMPACT_ATOMS: atom_id res chain seq x y z
N MET A 1 -5.28 32.28 8.96
CA MET A 1 -3.93 31.96 8.42
C MET A 1 -3.83 30.46 8.16
N GLU A 2 -4.67 29.92 7.27
CA GLU A 2 -4.63 28.49 6.83
C GLU A 2 -4.39 28.34 5.32
N GLN A 3 -4.44 29.44 4.57
CA GLN A 3 -4.44 29.46 3.09
C GLN A 3 -3.13 29.01 2.42
N ASN A 4 -2.05 28.71 3.17
CA ASN A 4 -0.75 28.37 2.60
C ASN A 4 -0.49 26.84 2.55
N LEU A 5 -1.18 26.05 3.38
CA LEU A 5 -1.02 24.59 3.41
C LEU A 5 -1.73 23.94 2.22
N ASP A 6 -2.95 24.35 1.91
CA ASP A 6 -3.72 23.78 0.79
C ASP A 6 -3.08 24.08 -0.56
N GLU A 7 -2.56 25.29 -0.76
CA GLU A 7 -1.82 25.66 -1.98
C GLU A 7 -0.52 24.85 -2.14
N LYS A 8 0.23 24.65 -1.05
CA LYS A 8 1.41 23.79 -1.06
C LYS A 8 1.07 22.34 -1.38
N MET A 9 -0.03 21.82 -0.80
CA MET A 9 -0.50 20.47 -1.07
C MET A 9 -0.96 20.30 -2.52
N TYR A 10 -1.63 21.30 -3.08
CA TYR A 10 -2.04 21.32 -4.49
C TYR A 10 -0.83 21.35 -5.44
N ALA A 11 0.18 22.17 -5.15
CA ALA A 11 1.41 22.22 -5.97
C ALA A 11 2.21 20.90 -5.92
N ILE A 12 2.24 20.24 -4.77
CA ILE A 12 2.84 18.90 -4.61
C ILE A 12 2.04 17.87 -5.41
N ASP A 13 0.71 17.92 -5.34
CA ASP A 13 -0.19 17.04 -6.08
C ASP A 13 0.02 17.16 -7.60
N GLN A 14 0.09 18.38 -8.13
CA GLN A 14 0.32 18.63 -9.56
C GLN A 14 1.69 18.10 -10.02
N LYS A 15 2.75 18.26 -9.23
CA LYS A 15 4.09 17.74 -9.56
C LYS A 15 4.19 16.21 -9.50
N GLN A 16 3.38 15.55 -8.68
CA GLN A 16 3.38 14.09 -8.53
C GLN A 16 2.28 13.41 -9.36
N LYS A 17 1.50 14.19 -10.13
CA LYS A 17 0.30 13.73 -10.84
C LYS A 17 0.56 12.56 -11.78
N ASP A 18 1.71 12.60 -12.46
CA ASP A 18 2.11 11.65 -13.49
C ASP A 18 2.94 10.48 -12.94
N LYS A 19 3.41 10.58 -11.70
CA LYS A 19 4.29 9.57 -11.08
C LYS A 19 3.51 8.41 -10.46
N PHE A 20 2.29 8.66 -9.99
CA PHE A 20 1.47 7.68 -9.27
C PHE A 20 0.07 7.56 -9.87
N PRO A 21 -0.52 6.35 -9.89
CA PRO A 21 -1.89 6.19 -10.33
C PRO A 21 -2.87 6.94 -9.42
N LEU A 22 -4.06 7.26 -9.93
CA LEU A 22 -5.12 7.92 -9.14
C LEU A 22 -5.56 7.06 -7.95
N THR A 23 -5.69 5.74 -8.18
CA THR A 23 -6.16 4.77 -7.18
C THR A 23 -5.13 3.68 -6.95
N ASN A 24 -5.25 2.98 -5.82
CA ASN A 24 -4.44 1.80 -5.51
C ASN A 24 -4.68 0.71 -6.56
N GLN A 25 -3.60 0.16 -7.11
CA GLN A 25 -3.63 -0.89 -8.13
C GLN A 25 -3.20 -2.22 -7.51
N ILE A 26 -3.97 -3.27 -7.77
CA ILE A 26 -3.74 -4.62 -7.25
C ILE A 26 -3.24 -5.50 -8.39
N SER A 27 -2.14 -6.24 -8.18
CA SER A 27 -1.65 -7.24 -9.14
C SER A 27 -2.54 -8.48 -9.16
N GLN A 28 -2.30 -9.36 -10.14
CA GLN A 28 -2.77 -10.74 -10.04
C GLN A 28 -2.12 -11.44 -8.83
N ASP A 29 -2.86 -12.37 -8.23
CA ASP A 29 -2.37 -13.19 -7.13
C ASP A 29 -1.48 -14.30 -7.68
N PHE A 30 -0.44 -14.65 -6.95
CA PHE A 30 0.42 -15.80 -7.22
C PHE A 30 0.63 -16.59 -5.94
N GLU A 31 0.86 -17.90 -6.03
CA GLU A 31 0.88 -18.79 -4.87
C GLU A 31 2.10 -19.72 -4.85
N ASP A 32 2.50 -20.09 -3.65
CA ASP A 32 3.37 -21.24 -3.38
C ASP A 32 2.56 -22.32 -2.60
N ASP A 33 3.23 -23.37 -2.12
CA ASP A 33 2.60 -24.48 -1.39
C ASP A 33 1.87 -24.09 -0.09
N THR A 34 2.18 -22.90 0.45
CA THR A 34 1.85 -22.45 1.81
C THR A 34 1.17 -21.08 1.86
N HIS A 35 1.42 -20.18 0.91
CA HIS A 35 0.99 -18.79 0.89
C HIS A 35 0.54 -18.33 -0.49
N ILE A 36 -0.37 -17.36 -0.48
CA ILE A 36 -0.72 -16.55 -1.64
C ILE A 36 -0.10 -15.17 -1.45
N TYR A 37 0.37 -14.58 -2.53
CA TYR A 37 1.07 -13.32 -2.60
C TYR A 37 0.33 -12.36 -3.53
N ARG A 38 0.50 -11.07 -3.26
CA ARG A 38 -0.08 -9.98 -4.03
C ARG A 38 0.80 -8.75 -3.89
N ILE A 39 0.83 -7.96 -4.95
CA ILE A 39 1.51 -6.67 -4.96
C ILE A 39 0.44 -5.58 -5.06
N ILE A 40 0.59 -4.54 -4.24
CA ILE A 40 -0.27 -3.36 -4.30
C ILE A 40 0.61 -2.14 -4.58
N ARG A 41 0.38 -1.49 -5.73
CA ARG A 41 1.00 -0.20 -6.05
C ARG A 41 0.09 0.91 -5.54
N LEU A 42 0.62 1.73 -4.64
CA LEU A 42 -0.14 2.81 -4.01
C LEU A 42 -0.46 3.91 -5.03
N GLY A 43 -1.70 4.37 -4.96
CA GLY A 43 -2.16 5.57 -5.64
C GLY A 43 -1.77 6.82 -4.88
N ARG A 44 -1.92 7.96 -5.54
CA ARG A 44 -1.39 9.25 -5.09
C ARG A 44 -1.75 9.61 -3.64
N GLU A 45 -3.03 9.51 -3.29
CA GLU A 45 -3.50 9.81 -1.92
C GLU A 45 -2.87 8.87 -0.88
N SER A 46 -2.68 7.60 -1.23
CA SER A 46 -2.09 6.62 -0.32
C SER A 46 -0.58 6.83 -0.15
N VAL A 47 0.10 7.27 -1.21
CA VAL A 47 1.52 7.69 -1.15
C VAL A 47 1.69 8.92 -0.28
N ARG A 48 0.80 9.92 -0.41
CA ARG A 48 0.81 11.12 0.44
C ARG A 48 0.69 10.76 1.93
N LEU A 49 -0.26 9.89 2.28
CA LEU A 49 -0.43 9.39 3.65
C LEU A 49 0.80 8.62 4.14
N MET A 50 1.41 7.80 3.28
CA MET A 50 2.63 7.07 3.62
C MET A 50 3.79 8.01 3.96
N GLN A 51 3.96 9.08 3.17
CA GLN A 51 4.99 10.11 3.39
C GLN A 51 4.71 10.92 4.66
N GLU A 52 3.43 11.28 4.90
CA GLU A 52 3.01 11.99 6.10
C GLU A 52 3.31 11.19 7.37
N PHE A 53 3.02 9.89 7.37
CA PHE A 53 3.30 9.00 8.49
C PHE A 53 4.77 8.54 8.58
N LYS A 54 5.60 8.84 7.57
CA LYS A 54 7.01 8.39 7.45
C LYS A 54 7.16 6.88 7.52
N TRP A 55 6.35 6.17 6.74
CA TRP A 55 6.20 4.71 6.78
C TRP A 55 6.93 3.96 5.65
N GLU A 56 7.76 4.63 4.85
CA GLU A 56 8.44 4.08 3.68
C GLU A 56 9.44 2.96 4.02
N LYS A 57 9.99 2.99 5.23
CA LYS A 57 11.02 2.03 5.71
C LYS A 57 10.49 1.09 6.79
N LYS A 58 9.17 0.86 6.81
CA LYS A 58 8.49 0.10 7.86
C LYS A 58 7.57 -0.97 7.29
N LEU A 59 7.59 -2.16 7.89
CA LEU A 59 6.55 -3.17 7.66
C LEU A 59 5.27 -2.76 8.38
N LEU A 60 4.16 -2.83 7.65
CA LEU A 60 2.88 -2.26 8.07
C LEU A 60 1.98 -3.33 8.67
N LYS A 61 1.47 -3.06 9.87
CA LYS A 61 0.39 -3.84 10.48
C LYS A 61 -0.93 -3.62 9.72
N GLU A 62 -1.90 -4.50 9.96
CA GLU A 62 -3.23 -4.41 9.34
C GLU A 62 -3.88 -3.03 9.49
N GLU A 63 -3.85 -2.48 10.69
CA GLU A 63 -4.38 -1.15 10.97
C GLU A 63 -3.65 -0.03 10.23
N GLU A 64 -2.35 -0.19 9.99
CA GLU A 64 -1.49 0.81 9.36
C GLU A 64 -1.70 0.84 7.85
N TRP A 65 -1.66 -0.31 7.17
CA TRP A 65 -1.94 -0.31 5.73
C TRP A 65 -3.40 0.04 5.43
N ARG A 66 -4.35 -0.24 6.34
CA ARG A 66 -5.74 0.25 6.22
C ARG A 66 -5.83 1.79 6.28
N ARG A 67 -5.00 2.45 7.10
CA ARG A 67 -4.89 3.92 7.13
C ARG A 67 -4.40 4.48 5.80
N LEU A 68 -3.58 3.73 5.05
CA LEU A 68 -3.17 4.06 3.69
C LEU A 68 -4.25 3.76 2.62
N ARG A 69 -5.52 3.58 3.00
CA ARG A 69 -6.62 3.27 2.06
C ARG A 69 -6.40 2.01 1.24
N VAL A 70 -5.56 1.08 1.71
CA VAL A 70 -5.43 -0.24 1.12
C VAL A 70 -6.60 -1.09 1.61
N TYR A 71 -7.45 -1.51 0.68
CA TYR A 71 -8.62 -2.34 0.98
C TYR A 71 -8.42 -3.77 0.49
N GLN A 72 -8.36 -4.71 1.42
CA GLN A 72 -8.32 -6.15 1.15
C GLN A 72 -8.90 -6.95 2.33
N ARG A 73 -9.12 -8.25 2.12
CA ARG A 73 -9.64 -9.17 3.15
C ARG A 73 -8.67 -9.27 4.34
N ARG A 74 -9.15 -9.78 5.48
CA ARG A 74 -8.31 -10.01 6.66
C ARG A 74 -7.26 -11.11 6.37
N GLY A 75 -6.14 -11.05 7.10
CA GLY A 75 -5.09 -12.07 7.06
C GLY A 75 -3.96 -11.82 6.06
N TRP A 76 -3.99 -10.70 5.31
CA TRP A 76 -2.87 -10.26 4.50
C TRP A 76 -1.81 -9.55 5.37
N LEU A 77 -0.55 -9.96 5.20
CA LEU A 77 0.62 -9.43 5.91
C LEU A 77 1.52 -8.69 4.93
N HIS A 78 1.84 -7.43 5.21
CA HIS A 78 2.91 -6.71 4.51
C HIS A 78 4.24 -7.32 4.95
N TYR A 79 4.87 -8.13 4.09
CA TYR A 79 5.94 -9.04 4.53
C TYR A 79 7.36 -8.59 4.14
N ALA A 80 7.49 -7.68 3.18
CA ALA A 80 8.77 -7.19 2.72
C ALA A 80 8.64 -5.76 2.19
N ILE A 81 9.68 -4.96 2.39
CA ILE A 81 9.79 -3.60 1.87
C ILE A 81 10.57 -3.67 0.57
N PHE A 82 10.02 -3.08 -0.49
CA PHE A 82 10.75 -2.93 -1.74
C PHE A 82 11.48 -1.58 -1.75
N GLU A 83 12.74 -1.56 -1.31
CA GLU A 83 13.51 -0.32 -1.09
C GLU A 83 13.59 0.60 -2.31
N LYS A 84 13.60 0.03 -3.53
CA LYS A 84 13.64 0.81 -4.78
C LYS A 84 12.34 1.57 -5.04
N GLU A 85 11.19 1.01 -4.63
CA GLU A 85 9.86 1.60 -4.82
C GLU A 85 8.99 1.37 -3.57
N PRO A 86 9.14 2.18 -2.49
CA PRO A 86 8.46 1.96 -1.21
C PRO A 86 6.93 2.07 -1.28
N TYR A 87 6.41 2.69 -2.34
CA TYR A 87 4.98 2.77 -2.66
C TYR A 87 4.45 1.48 -3.33
N VAL A 88 5.27 0.45 -3.47
CA VAL A 88 4.89 -0.90 -3.85
C VAL A 88 4.89 -1.77 -2.60
N LEU A 89 3.70 -2.13 -2.13
CA LEU A 89 3.51 -2.97 -0.95
C LEU A 89 3.41 -4.45 -1.32
N LEU A 90 4.22 -5.28 -0.66
CA LEU A 90 4.29 -6.72 -0.88
C LEU A 90 3.49 -7.46 0.19
N PHE A 91 2.40 -8.11 -0.19
CA PHE A 91 1.52 -8.83 0.72
C PHE A 91 1.62 -10.35 0.57
N LYS A 92 1.48 -11.06 1.68
CA LYS A 92 1.29 -12.51 1.71
C LYS A 92 0.17 -12.92 2.66
N ARG A 93 -0.52 -14.02 2.37
CA ARG A 93 -1.56 -14.61 3.22
C ARG A 93 -1.44 -16.13 3.21
N LYS A 94 -1.54 -16.76 4.38
CA LYS A 94 -1.47 -18.22 4.51
C LYS A 94 -2.66 -18.88 3.81
N ILE A 95 -2.40 -19.96 3.06
CA ILE A 95 -3.45 -20.80 2.48
C ILE A 95 -4.09 -21.59 3.61
N THR A 96 -5.37 -21.35 3.85
CA THR A 96 -6.20 -22.27 4.63
C THR A 96 -6.55 -23.44 3.72
N LYS A 97 -5.72 -24.49 3.70
CA LYS A 97 -6.15 -25.78 3.16
C LYS A 97 -7.30 -26.21 4.07
N ASN A 98 -8.54 -26.06 3.60
CA ASN A 98 -9.67 -26.72 4.23
C ASN A 98 -9.36 -28.22 4.13
N LYS A 99 -8.76 -28.79 5.17
CA LYS A 99 -8.90 -30.22 5.43
C LYS A 99 -10.38 -30.39 5.75
N ARG A 100 -11.20 -30.58 4.71
CA ARG A 100 -12.47 -31.26 4.87
C ARG A 100 -12.06 -32.68 5.30
N SER A 101 -12.10 -32.92 6.61
CA SER A 101 -12.06 -34.29 7.16
C SER A 101 -13.32 -35.01 6.72
#